data_AF-A0A1Q4WJS8-F1
#
_entry.id   AF-A0A1Q4WJS8-F1
#
_cell.length_a   1.000
_cell.length_b   1.000
_cell.length_c   1.000
_cell.angle_alpha   90.00
_cell.angle_beta   90.00
_cell.angle_gamma   90.00
#
_symmetry.space_group_name_H-M   'P 1'
#
loop_
_entity.id
_entity.type
_entity.pdbx_description
1 polymer ?
#
loop_
_entity_poly.entity_id
_entity_poly.type
_entity_poly.pdbx_seq_one_letter_code
_entity_poly.pdbx_strand_id
1 'polypeptide(L)'
;MSLAEVEALARRAHEGQTDKAGRPYAEHLAAVAEGVRAHGGSDEQIAAAWLHDAVEDDALPPAWLEGAALTVRTKAMIRAVTKRRGEPVEAYTARILATPGALLIKEADLAHNADPVRLSVLDAATRERLTVKYRRVRSLLGLA
;
A
#
# COMPACT_ATOMS: atom_id res chain seq x y z
N MET A 1 -11.18 -12.49 -9.88
CA MET A 1 -11.10 -11.14 -10.47
C MET A 1 -9.83 -11.06 -11.27
N SER A 2 -9.88 -10.52 -12.47
CA SER A 2 -8.71 -10.17 -13.27
C SER A 2 -8.03 -8.90 -12.73
N LEU A 3 -6.79 -8.63 -13.14
CA LEU A 3 -6.10 -7.39 -12.78
C LEU A 3 -6.85 -6.13 -13.22
N ALA A 4 -7.48 -6.15 -14.40
CA ALA A 4 -8.27 -5.04 -14.90
C ALA A 4 -9.50 -4.76 -14.02
N GLU A 5 -10.18 -5.80 -13.53
CA GLU A 5 -11.30 -5.65 -12.59
C GLU A 5 -10.85 -5.11 -11.23
N VAL A 6 -9.69 -5.57 -10.76
CA VAL A 6 -9.08 -5.10 -9.50
C VAL A 6 -8.69 -3.63 -9.59
N GLU A 7 -8.00 -3.22 -10.65
CA GLU A 7 -7.65 -1.81 -10.89
C GLU A 7 -8.91 -0.95 -10.96
N ALA A 8 -9.90 -1.34 -11.77
CA ALA A 8 -11.13 -0.57 -11.92
C ALA A 8 -11.89 -0.44 -10.59
N LEU A 9 -11.89 -1.49 -9.77
CA LEU A 9 -12.47 -1.43 -8.43
C LEU A 9 -11.71 -0.46 -7.52
N ALA A 10 -10.39 -0.59 -7.45
CA ALA A 10 -9.55 0.26 -6.60
C ALA A 10 -9.74 1.75 -6.93
N ARG A 11 -9.75 2.09 -8.22
CA ARG A 11 -10.01 3.47 -8.67
C ARG A 11 -11.38 3.99 -8.27
N ARG A 12 -12.43 3.17 -8.37
CA ARG A 12 -13.79 3.54 -7.94
C ARG A 12 -13.91 3.68 -6.43
N ALA A 13 -13.28 2.78 -5.67
CA ALA A 13 -13.34 2.80 -4.21
C ALA A 13 -12.73 4.09 -3.63
N HIS A 14 -11.69 4.61 -4.28
CA HIS A 14 -11.01 5.85 -3.89
C HIS A 14 -11.39 7.06 -4.77
N GLU A 15 -12.55 7.01 -5.43
CA GLU A 15 -13.02 8.13 -6.25
C GLU A 15 -13.25 9.39 -5.39
N GLY A 16 -12.73 10.54 -5.84
CA GLY A 16 -12.79 11.80 -5.10
C GLY A 16 -11.79 11.92 -3.94
N GLN A 17 -11.08 10.85 -3.58
CA GLN A 17 -10.00 10.93 -2.59
C GLN A 17 -8.75 11.57 -3.20
N THR A 18 -8.10 12.43 -2.41
CA THR A 18 -6.80 13.01 -2.74
C THR A 18 -5.75 12.51 -1.76
N ASP A 19 -4.51 12.39 -2.25
CA ASP A 19 -3.37 12.11 -1.40
C ASP A 19 -2.90 13.36 -0.65
N LYS A 20 -1.88 13.20 0.21
CA LYS A 20 -1.32 14.31 1.01
C LYS A 20 -0.68 15.42 0.15
N ALA A 21 -0.36 15.14 -1.11
CA ALA A 21 0.18 16.08 -2.08
C ALA A 21 -0.93 16.74 -2.93
N GLY A 22 -2.20 16.46 -2.65
CA GLY A 22 -3.36 17.00 -3.36
C GLY A 22 -3.62 16.35 -4.72
N ARG A 23 -2.95 15.24 -5.05
CA ARG A 23 -3.16 14.51 -6.31
C ARG A 23 -4.27 13.47 -6.17
N PRO A 24 -4.96 13.08 -7.25
CA PRO A 24 -5.93 11.99 -7.22
C PRO A 24 -5.31 10.73 -6.63
N TYR A 25 -5.95 10.14 -5.62
CA TYR A 25 -5.38 9.02 -4.88
C TYR A 25 -5.17 7.77 -5.74
N ALA A 26 -5.96 7.61 -6.82
CA ALA A 26 -5.77 6.58 -7.82
C ALA A 26 -4.37 6.59 -8.49
N GLU A 27 -3.68 7.73 -8.52
CA GLU A 27 -2.31 7.82 -9.04
C GLU A 27 -1.30 7.16 -8.09
N HIS A 28 -1.52 7.24 -6.78
CA HIS A 28 -0.71 6.51 -5.80
C HIS A 28 -0.88 5.01 -5.99
N LEU A 29 -2.12 4.51 -6.07
CA LEU A 29 -2.40 3.09 -6.26
C LEU A 29 -1.73 2.55 -7.53
N ALA A 30 -1.80 3.32 -8.63
CA ALA A 30 -1.14 3.00 -9.89
C ALA A 30 0.39 2.92 -9.72
N ALA A 31 0.99 3.88 -9.03
CA ALA A 31 2.44 3.91 -8.81
C ALA A 31 2.93 2.73 -7.96
N VAL A 32 2.18 2.31 -6.94
CA VAL A 32 2.52 1.13 -6.14
C VAL A 32 2.39 -0.15 -6.97
N ALA A 33 1.29 -0.32 -7.71
CA ALA A 33 1.09 -1.48 -8.57
C ALA A 33 2.15 -1.58 -9.67
N GLU A 34 2.52 -0.46 -10.28
CA GLU A 34 3.60 -0.43 -11.28
C GLU A 34 4.97 -0.67 -10.66
N GLY A 35 5.23 -0.13 -9.46
CA GLY A 35 6.45 -0.44 -8.70
C GLY A 35 6.60 -1.94 -8.45
N VAL A 36 5.53 -2.62 -8.04
CA VAL A 36 5.54 -4.08 -7.86
C VAL A 36 5.79 -4.80 -9.18
N ARG A 37 5.12 -4.40 -10.27
CA ARG A 37 5.32 -4.98 -11.61
C ARG A 37 6.76 -4.83 -12.09
N ALA A 38 7.33 -3.63 -11.99
CA ALA A 38 8.68 -3.31 -12.44
C ALA A 38 9.77 -4.13 -11.72
N HIS A 39 9.49 -4.59 -10.49
CA HIS A 39 10.38 -5.44 -9.70
C HIS A 39 10.04 -6.94 -9.82
N GLY A 40 9.27 -7.33 -10.84
CA GLY A 40 8.97 -8.74 -11.15
C GLY A 40 7.92 -9.38 -10.24
N GLY A 41 7.07 -8.58 -9.57
CA GLY A 41 5.97 -9.09 -8.77
C GLY A 41 4.94 -9.87 -9.59
N SER A 42 4.31 -10.86 -8.97
CA SER A 42 3.25 -11.65 -9.60
C SER A 42 1.93 -10.89 -9.75
N ASP A 43 1.01 -11.40 -10.57
CA ASP A 43 -0.35 -10.86 -10.68
C ASP A 43 -1.06 -10.78 -9.32
N GLU A 44 -0.83 -11.74 -8.42
CA GLU A 44 -1.39 -11.69 -7.06
C GLU A 44 -0.84 -10.51 -6.25
N GLN A 45 0.44 -10.18 -6.40
CA GLN A 45 1.09 -9.05 -5.73
C GLN A 45 0.65 -7.72 -6.34
N ILE A 46 0.53 -7.65 -7.67
CA ILE A 46 0.02 -6.47 -8.37
C ILE A 46 -1.45 -6.21 -7.98
N ALA A 47 -2.28 -7.26 -7.88
CA ALA A 47 -3.65 -7.13 -7.38
C ALA A 47 -3.70 -6.62 -5.94
N ALA A 48 -2.83 -7.14 -5.06
CA ALA A 48 -2.75 -6.68 -3.68
C ALA A 48 -2.22 -5.24 -3.58
N ALA A 49 -1.31 -4.82 -4.46
CA ALA A 49 -0.80 -3.45 -4.53
C ALA A 49 -1.90 -2.44 -4.90
N TRP A 50 -2.77 -2.78 -5.86
CA TRP A 50 -3.94 -1.95 -6.19
C TRP A 50 -4.90 -1.77 -5.01
N LEU A 51 -5.00 -2.76 -4.12
CA LEU A 51 -5.98 -2.79 -3.02
C LEU A 51 -5.37 -2.55 -1.63
N HIS A 52 -4.07 -2.22 -1.54
CA HIS A 52 -3.32 -2.26 -0.28
C HIS A 52 -3.91 -1.34 0.80
N ASP A 53 -4.38 -0.17 0.38
CA ASP A 53 -4.98 0.84 1.26
C ASP A 53 -6.52 0.83 1.24
N ALA A 54 -7.16 -0.02 0.43
CA ALA A 54 -8.61 0.00 0.28
C ALA A 54 -9.35 -0.29 1.60
N VAL A 55 -8.79 -1.15 2.44
CA VAL A 55 -9.32 -1.42 3.78
C VAL A 55 -8.73 -0.49 4.84
N GLU A 56 -7.49 -0.01 4.66
CA GLU A 56 -6.82 0.88 5.63
C GLU A 56 -7.47 2.27 5.67
N ASP A 57 -7.86 2.78 4.49
CA ASP A 57 -8.47 4.09 4.31
C ASP A 57 -10.02 4.06 4.36
N ASP A 58 -10.61 2.95 4.82
CA ASP A 58 -12.07 2.74 4.90
C ASP A 58 -12.82 2.86 3.55
N ALA A 59 -12.11 2.77 2.40
CA ALA A 59 -12.71 2.79 1.07
C ALA A 59 -13.52 1.52 0.76
N LEU A 60 -13.15 0.39 1.38
CA LEU A 60 -13.89 -0.87 1.38
C LEU A 60 -13.92 -1.44 2.81
N PRO A 61 -15.05 -2.02 3.25
CA PRO A 61 -15.14 -2.58 4.59
C PRO A 61 -14.27 -3.85 4.71
N PRO A 62 -13.71 -4.18 5.90
CA PRO A 62 -12.93 -5.39 6.08
C PRO A 62 -13.64 -6.69 5.65
N ALA A 63 -14.97 -6.75 5.85
CA ALA A 63 -15.79 -7.90 5.45
C ALA A 63 -15.85 -8.10 3.92
N TRP A 64 -15.66 -7.04 3.12
CA TRP A 64 -15.61 -7.16 1.66
C TRP A 64 -14.46 -8.08 1.22
N LEU A 65 -13.31 -7.99 1.90
CA LEU A 65 -12.12 -8.77 1.55
C LEU A 65 -12.36 -10.29 1.71
N GLU A 66 -13.20 -10.70 2.66
CA GLU A 66 -13.57 -12.10 2.85
C GLU A 66 -14.32 -12.66 1.64
N GLY A 67 -15.31 -11.90 1.13
CA GLY A 67 -16.16 -12.30 0.01
C GLY A 67 -15.57 -12.05 -1.38
N ALA A 68 -14.51 -11.23 -1.48
CA ALA A 68 -13.91 -10.88 -2.77
C ALA A 68 -13.41 -12.11 -3.53
N ALA A 69 -13.62 -12.16 -4.85
CA ALA A 69 -13.13 -13.23 -5.72
C ALA A 69 -11.63 -13.07 -6.03
N LEU A 70 -10.83 -13.01 -4.97
CA LEU A 70 -9.37 -12.95 -4.94
C LEU A 70 -8.80 -14.26 -4.36
N THR A 71 -7.57 -14.59 -4.71
CA THR A 71 -6.91 -15.77 -4.12
C THR A 71 -6.63 -15.57 -2.64
N VAL A 72 -6.46 -16.68 -1.91
CA VAL A 72 -6.08 -16.65 -0.49
C VAL A 72 -4.77 -15.88 -0.29
N ARG A 73 -3.82 -16.02 -1.22
CA ARG A 73 -2.53 -15.33 -1.18
C ARG A 73 -2.68 -13.81 -1.35
N THR A 74 -3.46 -13.35 -2.33
CA THR A 74 -3.74 -11.91 -2.50
C THR A 74 -4.41 -11.33 -1.26
N LYS A 75 -5.43 -12.01 -0.70
CA LYS A 75 -6.10 -11.56 0.54
C LYS A 75 -5.13 -11.49 1.71
N ALA A 76 -4.25 -12.48 1.87
CA ALA A 76 -3.24 -12.49 2.93
C ALA A 76 -2.27 -11.31 2.80
N MET A 77 -1.81 -10.99 1.59
CA MET A 77 -0.94 -9.83 1.35
C MET A 77 -1.64 -8.52 1.67
N ILE A 78 -2.89 -8.32 1.24
CA ILE A 78 -3.68 -7.13 1.57
C ILE A 78 -3.80 -6.98 3.10
N ARG A 79 -4.22 -8.04 3.81
CA ARG A 79 -4.30 -8.01 5.30
C ARG A 79 -2.97 -7.75 5.98
N ALA A 80 -1.87 -8.21 5.39
CA ALA A 80 -0.54 -8.00 5.95
C ALA A 80 -0.13 -6.53 5.85
N VAL A 81 -0.38 -5.88 4.71
CA VAL A 81 -0.02 -4.49 4.46
C VAL A 81 -1.05 -3.48 4.99
N THR A 82 -2.27 -3.89 5.33
CA THR A 82 -3.22 -3.06 6.09
C THR A 82 -2.78 -2.97 7.55
N LYS A 83 -2.42 -1.76 8.00
CA LYS A 83 -2.07 -1.50 9.40
C LYS A 83 -3.32 -1.44 10.28
N ARG A 84 -3.29 -2.12 11.42
CA ARG A 84 -4.43 -2.10 12.37
C ARG A 84 -4.36 -0.88 13.28
N ARG A 85 -5.53 -0.35 13.67
CA ARG A 85 -5.60 0.74 14.65
C ARG A 85 -4.95 0.33 15.97
N GLY A 86 -4.03 1.15 16.47
CA GLY A 86 -3.29 0.89 17.72
C GLY A 86 -2.16 -0.13 17.59
N GLU A 87 -1.90 -0.66 16.39
CA GLU A 87 -0.83 -1.64 16.19
C GLU A 87 0.57 -1.02 16.30
N PRO A 88 1.45 -1.60 17.15
CA PRO A 88 2.87 -1.25 17.17
C PRO A 88 3.50 -1.43 15.79
N VAL A 89 4.36 -0.50 15.39
CA VAL A 89 4.96 -0.54 14.05
C VAL A 89 5.81 -1.80 13.86
N GLU A 90 6.45 -2.29 14.92
CA GLU A 90 7.25 -3.51 14.94
C GLU A 90 6.40 -4.76 14.67
N ALA A 91 5.20 -4.84 15.26
CA ALA A 91 4.27 -5.93 15.03
C ALA A 91 3.71 -5.90 13.61
N TYR A 92 3.41 -4.70 13.10
CA TYR A 92 2.97 -4.50 11.72
C TYR A 92 4.05 -4.94 10.72
N THR A 93 5.29 -4.48 10.86
CA THR A 93 6.38 -4.88 9.95
C THR A 93 6.74 -6.35 10.08
N ALA A 94 6.69 -6.92 11.30
CA ALA A 94 6.88 -8.36 11.49
C ALA A 94 5.82 -9.18 10.76
N ARG A 95 4.55 -8.76 10.75
CA ARG A 95 3.50 -9.43 9.98
C ARG A 95 3.76 -9.36 8.48
N ILE A 96 4.22 -8.21 7.97
CA ILE A 96 4.58 -8.05 6.56
C ILE A 96 5.69 -9.03 6.19
N LEU A 97 6.76 -9.10 6.99
CA LEU A 97 7.87 -10.02 6.75
C LEU A 97 7.46 -11.50 6.85
N ALA A 98 6.52 -11.83 7.74
CA ALA A 98 5.99 -13.18 7.89
C ALA A 98 5.03 -13.59 6.75
N THR A 99 4.61 -12.66 5.88
CA THR A 99 3.64 -12.92 4.81
C THR A 99 4.34 -12.95 3.45
N PRO A 100 4.47 -14.13 2.81
CA PRO A 100 5.12 -14.25 1.50
C PRO A 100 4.52 -13.31 0.46
N GLY A 101 5.38 -12.51 -0.19
CA GLY A 101 5.00 -11.55 -1.23
C GLY A 101 4.57 -10.15 -0.74
N ALA A 102 4.29 -9.97 0.55
CA ALA A 102 3.82 -8.69 1.09
C ALA A 102 4.92 -7.62 1.18
N LEU A 103 6.19 -8.02 1.40
CA LEU A 103 7.32 -7.09 1.50
C LEU A 103 7.45 -6.20 0.25
N LEU A 104 7.37 -6.78 -0.94
CA LEU A 104 7.52 -6.04 -2.20
C LEU A 104 6.44 -4.96 -2.36
N ILE A 105 5.21 -5.25 -1.93
CA ILE A 105 4.11 -4.28 -1.96
C ILE A 105 4.43 -3.12 -1.03
N LYS A 106 4.89 -3.43 0.20
CA LYS A 106 5.21 -2.38 1.17
C LYS A 106 6.43 -1.56 0.75
N GLU A 107 7.41 -2.19 0.10
CA GLU A 107 8.56 -1.50 -0.46
C GLU A 107 8.15 -0.52 -1.56
N ALA A 108 7.31 -0.94 -2.50
CA ALA A 108 6.79 -0.06 -3.56
C ALA A 108 5.96 1.10 -2.99
N ASP A 109 5.10 0.84 -2.00
CA ASP A 109 4.36 1.86 -1.26
C ASP A 109 5.32 2.89 -0.62
N LEU A 110 6.30 2.42 0.14
CA LEU A 110 7.29 3.29 0.78
C LEU A 110 8.12 4.07 -0.24
N ALA A 111 8.51 3.47 -1.36
CA ALA A 111 9.28 4.12 -2.40
C ALA A 111 8.50 5.29 -3.03
N HIS A 112 7.23 5.07 -3.39
CA HIS A 112 6.37 6.14 -3.89
C HIS A 112 6.10 7.20 -2.82
N ASN A 113 5.81 6.79 -1.58
CA ASN A 113 5.54 7.73 -0.49
C ASN A 113 6.75 8.57 -0.07
N ALA A 114 7.96 8.04 -0.24
CA ALA A 114 9.22 8.71 0.08
C ALA A 114 9.86 9.46 -1.11
N ASP A 115 9.21 9.50 -2.28
CA ASP A 115 9.68 10.24 -3.45
C ASP A 115 9.96 11.72 -3.09
N PRO A 116 11.20 12.23 -3.29
CA PRO A 116 11.56 13.61 -2.98
C PRO A 116 10.66 14.66 -3.63
N VAL A 117 10.18 14.43 -4.86
CA VAL A 117 9.26 15.33 -5.56
C VAL A 117 7.93 15.39 -4.81
N ARG A 118 7.41 14.24 -4.37
CA ARG A 118 6.16 14.17 -3.60
C ARG A 118 6.30 14.75 -2.19
N LEU A 119 7.44 14.57 -1.56
CA LEU A 119 7.74 15.18 -0.26
C LEU A 119 7.92 16.70 -0.36
N SER A 120 8.41 17.21 -1.50
CA SER A 120 8.73 18.64 -1.69
C SER A 120 7.52 19.56 -1.65
N VAL A 121 6.32 19.04 -1.94
CA VAL A 121 5.06 19.82 -1.93
C VAL A 121 4.37 19.84 -0.56
N LEU A 122 4.84 19.04 0.40
CA LEU A 122 4.30 19.02 1.76
C LEU A 122 4.91 20.14 2.61
N ASP A 123 4.17 20.58 3.63
CA ASP A 123 4.70 21.45 4.67
C ASP A 123 5.88 20.80 5.41
N ALA A 124 6.75 21.63 5.99
CA ALA A 124 8.00 21.16 6.60
C ALA A 124 7.77 20.14 7.73
N ALA A 125 6.76 20.36 8.58
CA ALA A 125 6.48 19.50 9.73
C ALA A 125 5.95 18.13 9.28
N THR A 126 5.04 18.10 8.31
CA THR A 126 4.54 16.86 7.71
C THR A 126 5.67 16.10 7.03
N ARG A 127 6.51 16.79 6.26
CA ARG A 127 7.66 16.21 5.57
C ARG A 127 8.62 15.53 6.53
N GLU A 128 9.08 16.24 7.56
CA GLU A 128 10.03 15.71 8.55
C GLU A 128 9.46 14.47 9.26
N ARG A 129 8.21 14.56 9.73
CA ARG A 129 7.52 13.44 10.39
C ARG A 129 7.41 12.22 9.49
N LEU A 130 7.03 12.39 8.22
CA LEU A 130 6.91 11.30 7.27
C LEU A 130 8.27 10.70 6.91
N THR A 131 9.30 11.52 6.72
CA THR A 131 10.66 11.03 6.47
C THR A 131 11.17 10.16 7.62
N VAL A 132 11.00 10.58 8.88
CA VAL A 132 11.36 9.77 10.05
C VAL A 132 10.55 8.47 10.10
N LYS A 133 9.23 8.55 9.87
CA LYS A 133 8.33 7.39 9.80
C LYS A 133 8.83 6.38 8.76
N TYR A 134 9.07 6.82 7.52
CA TYR A 134 9.45 5.93 6.42
C TYR A 134 10.82 5.30 6.65
N ARG A 135 11.81 6.06 7.15
CA ARG A 135 13.12 5.49 7.54
C ARG A 135 12.98 4.40 8.59
N ARG A 136 12.15 4.61 9.63
CA ARG A 136 11.91 3.60 10.66
C ARG A 136 11.26 2.34 10.09
N VAL A 137 10.25 2.49 9.23
CA VAL A 137 9.58 1.33 8.61
C VAL A 137 10.54 0.57 7.69
N ARG A 138 11.33 1.26 6.85
CA ARG A 138 12.35 0.63 5.99
C ARG A 138 13.35 -0.19 6.80
N SER A 139 13.89 0.39 7.88
CA SER A 139 14.82 -0.29 8.77
C SER A 139 14.23 -1.56 9.38
N LEU A 140 12.97 -1.51 9.86
CA LEU A 140 12.28 -2.68 10.42
C LEU A 140 11.95 -3.75 9.37
N LEU A 141 11.89 -3.39 8.09
CA LEU A 141 11.67 -4.31 6.97
C LEU A 141 12.99 -4.84 6.37
N GLY A 142 14.15 -4.40 6.87
CA GLY A 142 15.45 -4.78 6.30
C GLY A 142 15.75 -4.17 4.94
N LEU A 143 15.08 -3.06 4.58
CA LEU A 143 15.31 -2.33 3.33
C LEU A 143 16.41 -1.29 3.52
N ALA A 144 17.37 -1.25 2.60
CA ALA A 144 18.50 -0.31 2.60
C ALA A 144 18.06 1.15 2.39
#